data_AF-A0A8C9RWP6-F1
#
_entry.id   AF-A0A8C9RWP6-F1
#
_cell.length_a   1.000
_cell.length_b   1.000
_cell.length_c   1.000
_cell.angle_alpha   90.00
_cell.angle_beta   90.00
_cell.angle_gamma   90.00
#
_symmetry.space_group_name_H-M   'P 1'
#
loop_
_entity.id
_entity.type
_entity.pdbx_description
1 polymer ?
#
loop_
_entity_poly.entity_id
_entity_poly.type
_entity_poly.pdbx_seq_one_letter_code
_entity_poly.pdbx_strand_id
1 'polypeptide(L)' 'MAACEVRAELKYRDGTSKEFLQRCEKNLQSVLAAVRAVGMEVSALLTELVSQERATAAAAAVFENTEPDANYNTQYK' A
#
# COMPACT_ATOMS: atom_id res chain seq x y z
N MET A 1 -3.72 -3.99 36.65
CA MET A 1 -4.95 -3.78 35.84
C MET A 1 -4.67 -4.25 34.43
N ALA A 2 -5.47 -5.16 33.86
CA ALA A 2 -5.27 -5.65 32.49
C ALA A 2 -5.48 -4.53 31.46
N ALA A 3 -4.54 -4.33 30.53
CA ALA A 3 -4.66 -3.40 29.42
C ALA A 3 -5.74 -3.91 28.44
N CYS A 4 -6.59 -3.02 27.94
CA CYS A 4 -7.51 -3.33 26.86
C CYS A 4 -6.85 -2.88 25.56
N GLU A 5 -6.76 -3.76 24.57
CA GLU A 5 -6.08 -3.48 23.31
C GLU A 5 -6.96 -3.99 22.16
N VAL A 6 -7.06 -3.18 21.11
CA VAL A 6 -7.62 -3.59 19.81
C VAL A 6 -6.46 -3.99 18.92
N ARG A 7 -6.53 -5.20 18.36
CA ARG A 7 -5.50 -5.75 17.46
C ARG A 7 -6.12 -6.08 16.12
N ALA A 8 -5.43 -5.75 15.05
CA ALA A 8 -5.74 -6.19 13.69
C ALA A 8 -4.46 -6.62 12.98
N GLU A 9 -4.60 -7.48 11.98
CA GLU A 9 -3.49 -7.98 11.18
C GLU A 9 -3.86 -7.91 9.70
N LEU A 10 -2.96 -7.36 8.89
CA LEU A 10 -3.04 -7.41 7.43
C LEU A 10 -1.99 -8.40 6.92
N LYS A 11 -2.43 -9.45 6.25
CA LYS A 11 -1.55 -10.45 5.64
C LYS A 11 -1.37 -10.19 4.15
N TYR A 12 -0.12 -10.12 3.72
CA TYR A 12 0.26 -9.87 2.33
C TYR A 12 0.37 -11.19 1.54
N ARG A 13 0.39 -11.07 0.20
CA ARG A 13 0.50 -12.23 -0.71
C ARG A 13 1.87 -12.92 -0.63
N ASP A 14 2.91 -12.20 -0.25
CA ASP A 14 4.27 -12.73 -0.03
C ASP A 14 4.39 -13.53 1.29
N GLY A 15 3.30 -13.63 2.06
CA GLY A 15 3.26 -14.32 3.34
C GLY A 15 3.68 -13.47 4.54
N THR A 16 4.15 -12.23 4.32
CA THR A 16 4.42 -11.29 5.41
C THR A 16 3.10 -10.76 6.01
N SER A 17 3.16 -10.19 7.20
CA SER A 17 2.02 -9.53 7.81
C SER A 17 2.41 -8.25 8.54
N LYS A 18 1.43 -7.35 8.66
CA LYS A 18 1.53 -6.10 9.40
C LYS A 18 0.46 -6.07 10.48
N GLU A 19 0.90 -5.93 11.71
CA GLU A 19 0.03 -5.79 12.88
C GLU A 19 -0.33 -4.32 13.13
N PHE A 20 -1.56 -4.10 13.58
CA PHE A 20 -2.07 -2.84 14.09
C PHE A 20 -2.47 -3.07 15.54
N LEU A 21 -1.93 -2.27 16.46
CA LEU A 21 -2.19 -2.41 17.88
C LEU A 21 -2.55 -1.05 18.45
N GLN A 22 -3.79 -0.91 18.90
CA GLN A 22 -4.31 0.30 19.52
C GLN A 22 -4.67 0.02 20.98
N ARG A 23 -3.97 0.68 21.91
CA ARG A 23 -4.32 0.62 23.33
C ARG A 23 -5.57 1.45 23.59
N CYS A 24 -6.49 0.92 24.39
CA CYS A 24 -7.71 1.60 24.78
C CYS A 24 -8.01 1.43 26.27
N GLU A 25 -8.83 2.33 26.79
CA GLU A 25 -9.32 2.27 28.15
C GLU A 25 -10.44 1.24 28.28
N LYS A 26 -10.77 0.85 29.51
CA LYS A 26 -11.85 -0.11 29.80
C LYS A 26 -13.24 0.54 29.74
N ASN A 27 -13.53 1.20 28.62
CA ASN A 27 -14.86 1.75 28.36
C ASN A 27 -15.21 1.62 26.87
N LEU A 28 -16.50 1.51 26.57
CA LEU A 28 -16.99 1.25 25.21
C LEU A 28 -16.67 2.40 24.25
N GLN A 29 -16.64 3.64 24.73
CA GLN A 29 -16.30 4.80 23.90
C GLN A 29 -14.84 4.73 23.40
N SER A 30 -13.91 4.38 24.28
CA SER A 30 -12.49 4.21 23.96
C SER A 30 -12.26 3.05 23.00
N VAL A 31 -12.97 1.92 23.20
CA VAL A 31 -12.94 0.78 22.26
C VAL A 31 -13.45 1.19 20.88
N LEU A 32 -14.58 1.93 20.81
CA LEU A 32 -15.14 2.39 19.53
C LEU A 32 -14.18 3.34 18.80
N ALA A 33 -13.54 4.24 19.54
CA ALA A 33 -12.52 5.15 19.00
C ALA A 33 -11.31 4.36 18.47
N ALA A 34 -10.85 3.37 19.22
CA ALA A 34 -9.73 2.51 18.81
C ALA A 34 -10.03 1.70 17.55
N VAL A 35 -11.23 1.12 17.44
CA VAL A 35 -11.67 0.40 16.23
C VAL A 35 -11.72 1.33 15.02
N ARG A 36 -12.24 2.56 15.18
CA ARG A 36 -12.26 3.56 14.09
C ARG A 36 -10.86 3.98 13.66
N ALA A 37 -9.95 4.17 14.62
CA ALA A 37 -8.54 4.51 14.33
C ALA A 37 -7.87 3.41 13.50
N VAL A 38 -7.96 2.15 13.95
CA VAL A 38 -7.43 1.00 13.20
C VAL A 38 -8.05 0.93 11.80
N GLY A 39 -9.36 1.14 11.66
CA GLY A 39 -10.03 1.16 10.35
C GLY A 39 -9.49 2.23 9.39
N MET A 40 -9.20 3.44 9.90
CA MET A 40 -8.61 4.51 9.10
C MET A 40 -7.17 4.18 8.69
N GLU A 41 -6.36 3.66 9.61
CA GLU A 41 -4.98 3.25 9.33
C GLU A 41 -4.91 2.15 8.27
N VAL A 42 -5.76 1.12 8.40
CA VAL A 42 -5.88 0.04 7.42
C VAL A 42 -6.29 0.60 6.05
N SER A 43 -7.29 1.47 6.00
CA SER A 43 -7.76 2.07 4.74
C SER A 43 -6.69 2.92 4.06
N ALA A 44 -5.94 3.71 4.83
CA ALA A 44 -4.83 4.50 4.32
C ALA A 44 -3.73 3.60 3.73
N LEU A 45 -3.35 2.54 4.44
CA LEU A 45 -2.37 1.57 3.97
C LEU A 45 -2.82 0.87 2.68
N LEU A 46 -4.07 0.42 2.61
CA LEU A 46 -4.60 -0.20 1.39
C LEU A 46 -4.59 0.78 0.21
N THR A 47 -4.90 2.05 0.46
CA THR A 47 -4.85 3.10 -0.57
C THR A 47 -3.42 3.31 -1.07
N GLU A 48 -2.44 3.31 -0.17
CA GLU A 48 -1.02 3.41 -0.52
C GLU A 48 -0.54 2.19 -1.32
N LEU A 49 -0.93 0.97 -0.93
CA LEU A 49 -0.55 -0.24 -1.66
C LEU A 49 -1.10 -0.25 -3.09
N VAL A 50 -2.35 0.18 -3.27
CA VAL A 50 -2.96 0.30 -4.59
C VAL A 50 -2.28 1.39 -5.43
N SER A 51 -1.87 2.50 -4.82
CA SER A 51 -1.16 3.56 -5.55
C SER A 51 0.24 3.11 -5.99
N GLN A 52 0.95 2.37 -5.13
CA GLN A 52 2.24 1.75 -5.46
C GLN A 52 2.08 0.74 -6.61
N GLU A 53 1.09 -0.15 -6.56
CA GLU A 53 0.83 -1.12 -7.63
C GLU A 53 0.57 -0.43 -8.97
N ARG A 54 -0.23 0.64 -8.97
CA ARG A 54 -0.50 1.44 -10.17
C ARG A 54 0.74 2.14 -10.70
N ALA A 55 1.58 2.70 -9.82
CA ALA A 55 2.82 3.35 -10.22
C ALA A 55 3.82 2.36 -10.83
N THR A 56 3.93 1.16 -10.27
CA THR A 56 4.79 0.09 -10.81
C THR A 56 4.28 -0.39 -12.18
N ALA A 57 2.97 -0.58 -12.33
CA ALA A 57 2.36 -0.97 -13.61
C ALA A 57 2.59 0.12 -14.69
N ALA A 58 2.42 1.40 -14.33
CA ALA A 58 2.69 2.52 -15.23
C ALA A 58 4.18 2.60 -15.63
N ALA A 59 5.09 2.41 -14.67
CA ALA A 59 6.54 2.41 -14.96
C ALA A 59 6.92 1.28 -15.91
N ALA A 60 6.37 0.07 -15.74
CA ALA A 60 6.62 -1.05 -16.64
C ALA A 60 6.16 -0.77 -18.08
N ALA A 61 5.01 -0.12 -18.27
CA ALA A 61 4.48 0.23 -19.59
C ALA A 61 5.30 1.30 -20.34
N VAL A 62 6.08 2.13 -19.64
CA VAL A 62 6.94 3.14 -20.27
C VAL A 62 8.17 2.51 -20.93
N PHE A 63 8.70 1.40 -20.40
CA PHE A 63 9.87 0.73 -20.97
C PHE A 63 9.56 -0.06 -22.26
N GLU A 64 8.30 -0.41 -22.53
CA GLU A 64 7.91 -1.17 -23.73
C GLU A 64 7.73 -0.28 -24.98
N ASN A 65 7.71 1.05 -24.83
CA ASN A 65 7.49 2.01 -25.94
C ASN A 65 8.76 2.73 -26.40
N THR A 66 9.96 2.24 -26.08
CA THR A 66 11.21 2.83 -26.60
C THR A 66 11.70 2.04 -27.82
N GLU A 67 11.03 2.21 -28.95
CA GLU A 67 11.59 1.79 -30.24
C GLU A 67 12.84 2.64 -30.55
N PRO A 68 14.00 2.02 -30.84
CA PRO A 68 15.18 2.76 -31.26
C PRO A 68 15.02 3.14 -32.74
N ASP A 69 14.44 4.31 -33.03
CA ASP A 69 14.55 4.91 -34.38
C ASP A 69 15.98 5.44 -34.60
N ALA A 70 16.94 4.51 -34.68
CA ALA A 70 18.27 4.74 -35.19
C ALA A 70 18.21 4.70 -36.73
N ASN A 71 17.72 5.78 -37.36
CA ASN A 71 17.90 5.95 -38.80
C ASN A 71 19.30 6.50 -39.10
N TYR A 72 20.30 5.61 -39.06
CA TYR A 72 21.61 5.86 -39.67
C TYR A 72 21.58 5.37 -41.13
N ASN A 73 21.76 6.34 -42.06
CA ASN A 73 22.24 6.17 -43.44
C ASN A 73 21.17 5.77 -44.49
N THR A 74 20.92 6.56 -45.54
CA THR A 74 21.70 6.62 -46.80
C THR A 74 21.00 7.65 -47.72
N GLN A 75 21.66 8.54 -48.48
CA GLN A 75 22.38 8.21 -49.71
C GLN A 75 23.19 9.42 -50.20
N TYR A 76 24.48 9.20 -50.45
CA TYR A 76 25.23 9.95 -51.45
C TYR A 76 24.64 9.62 -52.84
N LYS A 77 24.11 10.62 -53.55
CA LYS A 77 24.44 10.98 -54.94
C LYS A 77 23.50 12.06 -55.47
#